data_AF-A0A0C7MUU3-F1
#
_entry.id   AF-A0A0C7MUU3-F1
#
_cell.length_a   1.000
_cell.length_b   1.000
_cell.length_c   1.000
_cell.angle_alpha   90.00
_cell.angle_beta   90.00
_cell.angle_gamma   90.00
#
_symmetry.space_group_name_H-M   'P 1'
#
loop_
_entity.id
_entity.type
_entity.pdbx_description
1 polymer ?
#
loop_
_entity_poly.entity_id
_entity_poly.type
_entity_poly.pdbx_seq_one_letter_code
_entity_poly.pdbx_strand_id
1 'polypeptide(L)'
;MDSKEVSTLVKNLEKSKTNDGTVIEILTTLERDLKPTEKLLRETKVGVVVNQFKKSGNAQISGLVKKMIGQWRDAISQEKKQKTLAKSSSSHAATTGSSSNTGSKSSFASEAKKHDKYVSTKPRNAKNDGVITTVYNHKLRDMVIRAFYDALAKDSEHPPQSILTTAIAVEKQLNQLNNCENNEKAYKDKYRVVYSNVISKNNPDLKHKITAGDVTPGHLVSCDPRELAPEHLKKKLEEISKQNLFNAQGATLERSVTDRFTCGKCKEKKVSYYQLQTRSADEPLTTFCTCEVCGNRWKFS
;
A
#
# COMPACT_ATOMS: atom_id res chain seq x y z
N MET A 1 33.34 -37.04 -18.14
CA MET A 1 34.12 -37.50 -16.98
C MET A 1 33.21 -38.20 -15.99
N ASP A 2 33.73 -39.27 -15.40
CA ASP A 2 33.03 -40.01 -14.34
C ASP A 2 33.15 -39.26 -13.01
N SER A 3 32.15 -39.43 -12.13
CA SER A 3 32.04 -38.77 -10.80
C SER A 3 33.34 -38.89 -9.96
N LYS A 4 34.11 -39.96 -10.16
CA LYS A 4 35.39 -40.22 -9.48
C LYS A 4 36.53 -39.30 -9.95
N GLU A 5 36.63 -39.03 -11.25
CA GLU A 5 37.66 -38.14 -11.83
C GLU A 5 37.41 -36.68 -11.45
N VAL A 6 36.14 -36.28 -11.40
CA VAL A 6 35.75 -34.94 -10.95
C VAL A 6 36.09 -34.76 -9.46
N SER A 7 35.90 -35.80 -8.64
CA SER A 7 36.27 -35.74 -7.21
C SER A 7 37.80 -35.68 -6.99
N THR A 8 38.61 -36.37 -7.79
CA THR A 8 40.08 -36.28 -7.69
C THR A 8 40.59 -34.91 -8.13
N LEU A 9 40.04 -34.34 -9.19
CA LEU A 9 40.37 -32.97 -9.63
C LEU A 9 39.94 -31.92 -8.59
N VAL A 10 38.79 -32.11 -7.93
CA VAL A 10 38.34 -31.25 -6.82
C VAL A 10 39.26 -31.34 -5.61
N LYS A 11 39.71 -32.55 -5.23
CA LYS A 11 40.69 -32.73 -4.14
C LYS A 11 42.04 -32.10 -4.48
N ASN A 12 42.45 -32.14 -5.75
CA ASN A 12 43.69 -31.50 -6.20
C ASN A 12 43.55 -29.97 -6.21
N LEU A 13 42.38 -29.43 -6.59
CA LEU A 13 42.06 -28.00 -6.46
C LEU A 13 42.12 -27.51 -5.01
N GLU A 14 41.58 -28.28 -4.06
CA GLU A 14 41.65 -27.92 -2.63
C GLU A 14 43.08 -27.94 -2.10
N LYS A 15 43.91 -28.89 -2.54
CA LYS A 15 45.32 -28.99 -2.16
C LYS A 15 46.20 -27.91 -2.79
N SER A 16 45.90 -27.43 -3.99
CA SER A 16 46.70 -26.45 -4.73
C SER A 16 46.19 -25.00 -4.59
N LYS A 17 45.58 -24.64 -3.45
CA LYS A 17 44.93 -23.34 -3.20
C LYS A 17 45.87 -22.12 -3.33
N THR A 18 47.18 -22.33 -3.30
CA THR A 18 48.24 -21.31 -3.36
C THR A 18 48.93 -21.19 -4.72
N ASN A 19 48.67 -22.09 -5.68
CA ASN A 19 49.32 -22.08 -7.00
C ASN A 19 48.33 -21.68 -8.08
N ASP A 20 48.36 -20.41 -8.46
CA ASP A 20 47.39 -19.83 -9.39
C ASP A 20 47.45 -20.44 -10.80
N GLY A 21 48.63 -20.87 -11.26
CA GLY A 21 48.81 -21.50 -12.57
C GLY A 21 48.15 -22.88 -12.69
N THR A 22 48.36 -23.75 -11.70
CA THR A 22 47.75 -25.10 -11.70
C THR A 22 46.24 -25.04 -11.48
N VAL A 23 45.75 -24.04 -10.73
CA VAL A 23 44.31 -23.80 -10.55
C VAL A 23 43.65 -23.39 -11.88
N ILE A 24 44.30 -22.57 -12.71
CA ILE A 24 43.76 -22.17 -14.02
C ILE A 24 43.71 -23.36 -14.99
N GLU A 25 44.76 -24.20 -15.03
CA GLU A 25 44.80 -25.39 -15.89
C GLU A 25 43.72 -26.42 -15.48
N ILE A 26 43.55 -26.66 -14.18
CA ILE A 26 42.53 -27.58 -13.69
C ILE A 26 41.12 -27.01 -13.93
N LEU A 27 40.90 -25.71 -13.76
CA LEU A 27 39.62 -25.07 -14.07
C LEU A 27 39.29 -25.09 -15.57
N THR A 28 40.29 -24.92 -16.43
CA THR A 28 40.11 -24.99 -17.90
C THR A 28 39.80 -26.42 -18.34
N THR A 29 40.45 -27.42 -17.73
CA THR A 29 40.15 -28.84 -17.95
C THR A 29 38.73 -29.19 -17.48
N LEU A 30 38.29 -28.62 -16.35
CA LEU A 30 36.92 -28.76 -15.85
C LEU A 30 35.89 -28.04 -16.73
N GLU A 31 36.20 -26.89 -17.33
CA GLU A 31 35.28 -26.21 -18.29
C GLU A 31 35.11 -27.03 -19.57
N ARG A 32 36.19 -27.69 -20.05
CA ARG A 32 36.16 -28.45 -21.30
C ARG A 32 35.48 -29.82 -21.16
N ASP A 33 35.73 -30.53 -20.06
CA ASP A 33 35.43 -31.97 -19.98
C ASP A 33 34.18 -32.32 -19.14
N LEU A 34 33.51 -31.32 -18.52
CA LEU A 34 32.27 -31.50 -17.75
C LEU A 34 31.01 -31.19 -18.56
N LYS A 35 30.19 -32.22 -18.81
CA LYS A 35 28.77 -32.06 -19.15
C LYS A 35 27.96 -31.82 -17.86
N PRO A 36 27.39 -30.62 -17.62
CA PRO A 36 26.76 -30.29 -16.35
C PRO A 36 25.43 -31.04 -16.18
N THR A 37 25.39 -32.02 -15.28
CA THR A 37 24.17 -32.78 -14.94
C THR A 37 23.87 -32.60 -13.45
N GLU A 38 22.61 -32.42 -13.06
CA GLU A 38 22.24 -32.12 -11.65
C GLU A 38 22.74 -33.19 -10.66
N LYS A 39 22.72 -34.46 -11.06
CA LYS A 39 23.21 -35.58 -10.23
C LYS A 39 24.72 -35.48 -9.98
N LEU A 40 25.50 -35.20 -11.04
CA LEU A 40 26.96 -35.12 -10.98
C LEU A 40 27.43 -33.93 -10.12
N LEU A 41 26.75 -32.78 -10.19
CA LEU A 41 27.09 -31.59 -9.40
C LEU A 41 26.76 -31.75 -7.91
N ARG A 42 25.73 -32.53 -7.57
CA ARG A 42 25.35 -32.82 -6.18
C ARG A 42 26.27 -33.86 -5.54
N GLU A 43 26.63 -34.90 -6.27
CA GLU A 43 27.53 -35.96 -5.79
C GLU A 43 28.96 -35.44 -5.56
N THR A 44 29.47 -34.63 -6.48
CA THR A 44 30.88 -34.19 -6.46
C THR A 44 31.12 -32.96 -5.59
N LYS A 45 30.05 -32.25 -5.14
CA LYS A 45 30.10 -30.98 -4.41
C LYS A 45 31.02 -29.91 -5.06
N VAL A 46 31.32 -30.06 -6.35
CA VAL A 46 32.25 -29.21 -7.10
C VAL A 46 31.83 -27.73 -7.07
N GLY A 47 30.53 -27.45 -7.03
CA GLY A 47 30.00 -26.09 -6.96
C GLY A 47 30.37 -25.32 -5.68
N VAL A 48 30.59 -26.00 -4.56
CA VAL A 48 30.98 -25.36 -3.29
C VAL A 48 32.45 -24.94 -3.35
N VAL A 49 33.31 -25.84 -3.81
CA VAL A 49 34.75 -25.62 -3.95
C VAL A 49 35.04 -24.55 -4.99
N VAL A 50 34.41 -24.64 -6.17
CA VAL A 50 34.50 -23.62 -7.23
C VAL A 50 34.01 -22.25 -6.76
N ASN A 51 32.96 -22.18 -5.94
CA ASN A 51 32.48 -20.90 -5.40
C ASN A 51 33.45 -20.28 -4.37
N GLN A 52 34.34 -21.07 -3.76
CA GLN A 52 35.42 -20.53 -2.92
C GLN A 52 36.46 -19.78 -3.78
N PHE A 53 36.76 -20.27 -4.98
CA PHE A 53 37.63 -19.62 -5.96
C PHE A 53 36.98 -18.41 -6.66
N LYS A 54 35.68 -18.14 -6.44
CA LYS A 54 35.07 -16.86 -6.81
C LYS A 54 35.62 -15.69 -5.98
N LYS A 55 36.12 -15.97 -4.77
CA LYS A 55 36.67 -14.98 -3.83
C LYS A 55 38.20 -14.84 -3.93
N SER A 56 38.88 -15.60 -4.79
CA SER A 56 40.33 -15.45 -4.96
C SER A 56 40.66 -14.12 -5.65
N GLY A 57 41.81 -13.54 -5.34
CA GLY A 57 42.22 -12.21 -5.80
C GLY A 57 42.54 -12.10 -7.29
N ASN A 58 42.61 -13.22 -8.01
CA ASN A 58 42.94 -13.26 -9.43
C ASN A 58 41.71 -13.09 -10.33
N ALA A 59 41.71 -12.01 -11.12
CA ALA A 59 40.60 -11.63 -11.99
C ALA A 59 40.23 -12.72 -13.01
N GLN A 60 41.22 -13.43 -13.56
CA GLN A 60 41.01 -14.50 -14.56
C GLN A 60 40.29 -15.72 -13.97
N ILE A 61 40.71 -16.17 -12.78
CA ILE A 61 40.07 -17.29 -12.07
C ILE A 61 38.62 -16.93 -11.71
N SER A 62 38.39 -15.73 -11.17
CA SER A 62 37.04 -15.29 -10.80
C SER A 62 36.10 -15.14 -12.00
N GLY A 63 36.63 -14.78 -13.17
CA GLY A 63 35.90 -14.65 -14.43
C GLY A 63 35.47 -16.01 -14.98
N LEU A 64 36.40 -16.96 -15.07
CA LEU A 64 36.13 -18.34 -15.51
C LEU A 64 35.13 -19.04 -14.58
N VAL A 65 35.29 -18.89 -13.26
CA VAL A 65 34.37 -19.43 -12.27
C VAL A 65 32.94 -18.88 -12.44
N LYS A 66 32.78 -17.56 -12.67
CA LYS A 66 31.46 -16.96 -12.89
C LYS A 66 30.79 -17.49 -14.15
N LYS A 67 31.55 -17.62 -15.25
CA LYS A 67 31.07 -18.14 -16.54
C LYS A 67 30.63 -19.59 -16.39
N MET A 68 31.42 -20.42 -15.71
CA MET A 68 31.11 -21.83 -15.46
C MET A 68 29.87 -22.00 -14.57
N ILE A 69 29.74 -21.22 -13.49
CA ILE A 69 28.54 -21.23 -12.63
C ILE A 69 27.28 -20.80 -13.41
N GLY A 70 27.42 -19.85 -14.34
CA GLY A 70 26.34 -19.45 -15.25
C GLY A 70 25.88 -20.60 -16.14
N GLN A 71 26.82 -21.22 -16.86
CA GLN A 71 26.53 -22.36 -17.74
C GLN A 71 25.90 -23.55 -16.98
N TRP A 72 26.35 -23.83 -15.76
CA TRP A 72 25.76 -24.88 -14.93
C TRP A 72 24.33 -24.56 -14.49
N ARG A 73 24.04 -23.29 -14.14
CA ARG A 73 22.67 -22.85 -13.80
C ARG A 73 21.73 -22.95 -14.99
N ASP A 74 22.20 -22.59 -16.18
CA ASP A 74 21.42 -22.64 -17.42
C ASP A 74 21.14 -24.09 -17.83
N ALA A 75 22.15 -24.97 -17.76
CA ALA A 75 22.00 -26.40 -18.04
C ALA A 75 21.00 -27.09 -17.09
N ILE A 76 21.07 -26.81 -15.77
CA ILE A 76 20.11 -27.34 -14.79
C ILE A 76 18.69 -26.82 -15.06
N SER A 77 18.56 -25.55 -15.44
CA SER A 77 17.26 -24.94 -15.75
C SER A 77 16.64 -25.55 -17.01
N GLN A 78 17.46 -25.85 -18.03
CA GLN A 78 17.02 -26.56 -19.22
C GLN A 78 16.65 -28.04 -18.93
N GLU A 79 17.42 -28.74 -18.10
CA GLU A 79 17.12 -30.13 -17.69
C GLU A 79 15.79 -30.21 -16.91
N LYS A 80 15.53 -29.24 -16.01
CA LYS A 80 14.24 -29.14 -15.30
C LYS A 80 13.08 -28.85 -16.25
N LYS A 81 13.27 -27.96 -17.21
CA LYS A 81 12.24 -27.61 -18.22
C LYS A 81 11.90 -28.82 -19.10
N GLN A 82 12.90 -29.61 -19.52
CA GLN A 82 12.68 -30.85 -20.28
C GLN A 82 11.98 -31.94 -19.46
N LYS A 83 12.33 -32.13 -18.18
CA LYS A 83 11.61 -33.04 -17.27
C LYS A 83 10.14 -32.63 -17.05
N THR A 84 9.82 -31.33 -17.03
CA THR A 84 8.43 -30.87 -16.94
C THR A 84 7.62 -31.09 -18.22
N LEU A 85 8.24 -30.95 -19.41
CA LEU A 85 7.57 -31.23 -20.69
C LEU A 85 7.34 -32.74 -20.94
N ALA A 86 8.24 -33.61 -20.47
CA ALA A 86 8.08 -35.06 -20.58
C ALA A 86 7.02 -35.64 -19.63
N LYS A 87 6.61 -34.88 -18.60
CA LYS A 87 5.57 -35.30 -17.64
C LYS A 87 4.15 -34.92 -18.08
N SER A 88 4.01 -34.05 -19.08
CA SER A 88 2.73 -33.64 -19.69
C SER A 88 2.28 -34.48 -20.89
N SER A 89 3.10 -35.43 -21.37
CA SER A 89 2.80 -36.27 -22.54
C SER A 89 2.27 -37.67 -22.22
N SER A 90 1.85 -37.97 -20.97
CA SER A 90 1.34 -39.29 -20.57
C SER A 90 -0.08 -39.29 -20.02
N SER A 91 -0.90 -38.30 -20.36
CA SER A 91 -2.32 -38.31 -20.01
C SER A 91 -3.11 -37.51 -21.04
N HIS A 92 -3.51 -38.15 -22.14
CA HIS A 92 -4.81 -37.98 -22.80
C HIS A 92 -4.91 -38.92 -24.01
N ALA A 93 -5.68 -40.00 -23.85
CA ALA A 93 -6.27 -40.74 -24.95
C ALA A 93 -7.73 -41.08 -24.60
N ALA A 94 -8.63 -40.51 -25.40
CA ALA A 94 -9.98 -40.92 -25.75
C ALA A 94 -11.07 -41.01 -24.67
N THR A 95 -12.12 -40.21 -24.82
CA THR A 95 -13.37 -40.73 -25.39
C THR A 95 -14.24 -39.61 -25.97
N THR A 96 -14.64 -39.85 -27.21
CA THR A 96 -15.56 -39.13 -28.08
C THR A 96 -17.01 -39.30 -27.63
N GLY A 97 -17.79 -38.22 -27.68
CA GLY A 97 -19.26 -38.25 -27.59
C GLY A 97 -19.83 -36.99 -28.24
N SER A 98 -20.26 -37.12 -29.49
CA SER A 98 -20.89 -36.07 -30.29
C SER A 98 -22.36 -35.92 -29.91
N SER A 99 -22.88 -34.69 -29.82
CA SER A 99 -24.27 -34.33 -30.14
C SER A 99 -24.43 -32.81 -30.21
N SER A 100 -24.81 -32.35 -31.40
CA SER A 100 -25.23 -31.00 -31.76
C SER A 100 -26.59 -30.62 -31.18
N ASN A 101 -26.76 -29.37 -30.72
CA ASN A 101 -27.91 -28.59 -31.18
C ASN A 101 -27.72 -27.07 -31.00
N THR A 102 -28.19 -26.33 -31.98
CA THR A 102 -28.24 -24.88 -32.13
C THR A 102 -29.42 -24.26 -31.37
N GLY A 103 -29.30 -22.97 -30.98
CA GLY A 103 -30.44 -22.18 -30.53
C GLY A 103 -30.10 -20.96 -29.68
N SER A 104 -29.89 -19.81 -30.32
CA SER A 104 -29.78 -18.49 -29.70
C SER A 104 -31.05 -18.09 -28.94
N LYS A 105 -30.90 -17.50 -27.74
CA LYS A 105 -31.72 -16.37 -27.25
C LYS A 105 -31.15 -15.77 -25.96
N SER A 106 -31.11 -14.44 -25.96
CA SER A 106 -30.67 -13.52 -24.92
C SER A 106 -31.64 -13.44 -23.73
N SER A 107 -31.11 -13.38 -22.51
CA SER A 107 -31.76 -12.70 -21.38
C SER A 107 -30.72 -12.31 -20.32
N PHE A 108 -30.76 -11.04 -19.95
CA PHE A 108 -30.01 -10.40 -18.88
C PHE A 108 -30.25 -11.10 -17.54
N ALA A 109 -29.18 -11.52 -16.87
CA ALA A 109 -29.14 -11.68 -15.42
C ALA A 109 -27.70 -11.52 -14.92
N SER A 110 -27.56 -10.69 -13.90
CA SER A 110 -26.34 -10.22 -13.27
C SER A 110 -25.61 -11.35 -12.54
N GLU A 111 -24.52 -11.85 -13.10
CA GLU A 111 -23.60 -12.74 -12.38
C GLU A 111 -22.29 -12.02 -12.08
N ALA A 112 -22.04 -11.85 -10.78
CA ALA A 112 -20.79 -11.38 -10.22
C ALA A 112 -19.63 -12.20 -10.80
N LYS A 113 -18.78 -11.55 -11.61
CA LYS A 113 -17.54 -12.14 -12.11
C LYS A 113 -16.67 -12.53 -10.91
N LYS A 114 -16.69 -13.81 -10.55
CA LYS A 114 -15.64 -14.46 -9.77
C LYS A 114 -14.34 -14.31 -10.56
N HIS A 115 -13.58 -13.26 -10.26
CA HIS A 115 -12.23 -13.11 -10.77
C HIS A 115 -11.33 -14.13 -10.07
N ASP A 116 -10.65 -14.97 -10.87
CA ASP A 116 -9.66 -15.92 -10.38
C ASP A 116 -8.64 -15.24 -9.48
N LYS A 117 -8.49 -15.77 -8.27
CA LYS A 117 -7.56 -15.28 -7.26
C LYS A 117 -6.12 -15.48 -7.75
N TYR A 118 -5.39 -14.38 -7.93
CA TYR A 118 -3.97 -14.46 -8.28
C TYR A 118 -3.15 -14.64 -6.99
N VAL A 119 -2.64 -15.85 -6.78
CA VAL A 119 -1.79 -16.17 -5.63
C VAL A 119 -0.32 -15.97 -6.04
N SER A 120 0.25 -14.82 -5.68
CA SER A 120 1.70 -14.60 -5.79
C SER A 120 2.41 -15.20 -4.57
N THR A 121 3.48 -15.95 -4.82
CA THR A 121 4.37 -16.53 -3.78
C THR A 121 5.39 -15.53 -3.19
N LYS A 122 5.37 -14.26 -3.64
CA LYS A 122 6.29 -13.17 -3.23
C LYS A 122 5.53 -11.83 -3.08
N PRO A 123 6.07 -10.83 -2.34
CA PRO A 123 5.41 -9.53 -2.21
C PRO A 123 5.20 -8.90 -3.59
N ARG A 124 3.94 -8.67 -3.96
CA ARG A 124 3.56 -8.16 -5.28
C ARG A 124 4.08 -6.73 -5.44
N ASN A 125 4.73 -6.47 -6.57
CA ASN A 125 5.37 -5.19 -6.91
C ASN A 125 5.37 -5.08 -8.44
N ALA A 126 5.36 -3.88 -9.01
CA ALA A 126 5.33 -3.65 -10.46
C ALA A 126 6.47 -4.38 -11.19
N LYS A 127 7.63 -4.51 -10.53
CA LYS A 127 8.79 -5.28 -11.02
C LYS A 127 8.60 -6.81 -10.97
N ASN A 128 7.83 -7.32 -10.01
CA ASN A 128 7.60 -8.76 -9.82
C ASN A 128 6.46 -9.27 -10.72
N ASP A 129 5.48 -8.42 -11.02
CA ASP A 129 4.35 -8.76 -11.89
C ASP A 129 4.59 -8.40 -13.38
N GLY A 130 5.75 -7.82 -13.71
CA GLY A 130 6.15 -7.55 -15.10
C GLY A 130 5.28 -6.50 -15.81
N VAL A 131 4.62 -5.61 -15.07
CA VAL A 131 3.67 -4.64 -15.63
C VAL A 131 4.39 -3.38 -16.10
N ILE A 132 4.09 -2.94 -17.32
CA ILE A 132 4.62 -1.70 -17.91
C ILE A 132 3.89 -0.51 -17.29
N THR A 133 4.59 0.25 -16.44
CA THR A 133 4.06 1.46 -15.78
C THR A 133 4.37 2.75 -16.53
N THR A 134 5.03 2.67 -17.70
CA THR A 134 5.31 3.81 -18.58
C THR A 134 4.17 3.98 -19.57
N VAL A 135 3.18 4.77 -19.19
CA VAL A 135 1.95 4.95 -20.00
C VAL A 135 1.95 6.32 -20.68
N TYR A 136 2.54 7.34 -20.04
CA TYR A 136 2.46 8.72 -20.51
C TYR A 136 3.81 9.35 -20.89
N ASN A 137 4.91 8.60 -20.78
CA ASN A 137 6.28 9.07 -21.04
C ASN A 137 6.68 10.31 -20.22
N HIS A 138 6.00 10.56 -19.10
CA HIS A 138 6.28 11.66 -18.19
C HIS A 138 6.74 11.10 -16.85
N LYS A 139 7.98 11.41 -16.46
CA LYS A 139 8.66 10.80 -15.29
C LYS A 139 7.79 10.82 -14.02
N LEU A 140 7.14 11.94 -13.72
CA LEU A 140 6.30 12.06 -12.52
C LEU A 140 5.02 11.25 -12.62
N ARG A 141 4.37 11.19 -13.80
CA ARG A 141 3.10 10.47 -13.98
C ARG A 141 3.33 8.96 -13.91
N ASP A 142 4.39 8.48 -14.57
CA ASP A 142 4.77 7.06 -14.55
C ASP A 142 5.25 6.61 -13.16
N MET A 143 5.94 7.49 -12.41
CA MET A 143 6.29 7.22 -11.00
C MET A 143 5.05 7.10 -10.11
N VAL A 144 4.05 7.95 -10.31
CA VAL A 144 2.79 7.93 -9.56
C VAL A 144 2.00 6.66 -9.84
N ILE A 145 1.86 6.26 -11.11
CA ILE A 145 1.20 5.00 -11.50
C ILE A 145 1.87 3.81 -10.85
N ARG A 146 3.21 3.78 -10.89
CA ARG A 146 3.98 2.70 -10.27
C ARG A 146 3.78 2.65 -8.76
N ALA A 147 3.81 3.80 -8.09
CA ALA A 147 3.62 3.86 -6.64
C ALA A 147 2.21 3.41 -6.25
N PHE A 148 1.17 3.81 -7.00
CA PHE A 148 -0.20 3.32 -6.77
C PHE A 148 -0.34 1.83 -7.04
N TYR A 149 0.25 1.31 -8.11
CA TYR A 149 0.27 -0.11 -8.39
C TYR A 149 0.93 -0.88 -7.23
N ASP A 150 2.13 -0.47 -6.81
CA ASP A 150 2.87 -1.10 -5.71
C ASP A 150 2.10 -1.02 -4.38
N ALA A 151 1.33 0.04 -4.14
CA ALA A 151 0.52 0.20 -2.93
C ALA A 151 -0.73 -0.68 -2.92
N LEU A 152 -1.41 -0.79 -4.07
CA LEU A 152 -2.62 -1.61 -4.23
C LEU A 152 -2.28 -3.10 -4.33
N ALA A 153 -1.17 -3.46 -4.99
CA ALA A 153 -0.78 -4.85 -5.23
C ALA A 153 -0.32 -5.59 -3.95
N LYS A 154 0.29 -4.89 -2.98
CA LYS A 154 0.86 -5.51 -1.76
C LYS A 154 -0.14 -6.34 -0.95
N ASP A 155 -1.41 -5.93 -0.92
CA ASP A 155 -2.45 -6.56 -0.09
C ASP A 155 -3.64 -7.11 -0.91
N SER A 156 -3.58 -7.06 -2.24
CA SER A 156 -4.71 -7.49 -3.11
C SER A 156 -4.45 -8.81 -3.84
N GLU A 157 -5.48 -9.67 -3.84
CA GLU A 157 -5.54 -10.95 -4.58
C GLU A 157 -6.03 -10.76 -6.04
N HIS A 158 -6.33 -9.51 -6.44
CA HIS A 158 -6.95 -9.18 -7.72
C HIS A 158 -5.97 -9.30 -8.91
N PRO A 159 -6.49 -9.48 -10.14
CA PRO A 159 -5.64 -9.61 -11.32
C PRO A 159 -4.84 -8.32 -11.58
N PRO A 160 -3.57 -8.44 -12.02
CA PRO A 160 -2.66 -7.31 -12.18
C PRO A 160 -3.18 -6.25 -13.18
N GLN A 161 -3.92 -6.67 -14.21
CA GLN A 161 -4.51 -5.75 -15.19
C GLN A 161 -5.56 -4.83 -14.59
N SER A 162 -6.43 -5.34 -13.71
CA SER A 162 -7.47 -4.53 -13.06
C SER A 162 -6.86 -3.45 -12.17
N ILE A 163 -5.81 -3.80 -11.41
CA ILE A 163 -5.09 -2.87 -10.54
C ILE A 163 -4.42 -1.78 -11.36
N LEU A 164 -3.83 -2.14 -12.51
CA LEU A 164 -3.23 -1.18 -13.43
C LEU A 164 -4.28 -0.22 -14.02
N THR A 165 -5.42 -0.72 -14.48
CA THR A 165 -6.50 0.13 -15.00
C THR A 165 -6.99 1.13 -13.97
N THR A 166 -7.16 0.70 -12.71
CA THR A 166 -7.52 1.59 -11.61
C THR A 166 -6.42 2.63 -11.34
N ALA A 167 -5.15 2.22 -11.30
CA ALA A 167 -4.03 3.15 -11.09
C ALA A 167 -3.93 4.22 -12.20
N ILE A 168 -4.15 3.83 -13.46
CA ILE A 168 -4.20 4.77 -14.60
C ILE A 168 -5.40 5.72 -14.47
N ALA A 169 -6.57 5.22 -14.04
CA ALA A 169 -7.75 6.05 -13.86
C ALA A 169 -7.58 7.10 -12.74
N VAL A 170 -6.96 6.72 -11.61
CA VAL A 170 -6.64 7.64 -10.51
C VAL A 170 -5.66 8.72 -10.98
N GLU A 171 -4.61 8.32 -11.72
CA GLU A 171 -3.64 9.26 -12.27
C GLU A 171 -4.28 10.25 -13.23
N LYS A 172 -5.14 9.77 -14.15
CA LYS A 172 -5.84 10.61 -15.12
C LYS A 172 -6.64 11.72 -14.44
N GLN A 173 -7.30 11.42 -13.33
CA GLN A 173 -8.10 12.40 -12.61
C GLN A 173 -7.30 13.31 -11.69
N LEU A 174 -6.19 12.81 -11.12
CA LEU A 174 -5.19 13.67 -10.47
C LEU A 174 -4.69 14.76 -11.42
N ASN A 175 -4.38 14.38 -12.67
CA ASN A 175 -3.95 15.33 -13.68
C ASN A 175 -5.09 16.26 -14.16
N GLN A 176 -6.32 15.75 -14.24
CA GLN A 176 -7.47 16.58 -14.63
C GLN A 176 -7.75 17.70 -13.61
N LEU A 177 -7.60 17.41 -12.31
CA LEU A 177 -7.85 18.37 -11.24
C LEU A 177 -6.66 19.32 -11.04
N ASN A 178 -5.45 18.78 -11.06
CA ASN A 178 -4.22 19.56 -10.97
C ASN A 178 -3.39 19.27 -12.21
N ASN A 179 -3.54 20.13 -13.23
CA ASN A 179 -2.75 19.99 -14.45
C ASN A 179 -1.26 20.00 -14.08
N CYS A 180 -0.59 18.87 -14.32
CA CYS A 180 0.80 18.67 -13.91
C CYS A 180 1.77 19.60 -14.65
N GLU A 181 1.36 20.18 -15.78
CA GLU A 181 2.14 21.15 -16.56
C GLU A 181 2.12 22.57 -15.96
N ASN A 182 1.03 22.98 -15.31
CA ASN A 182 0.89 24.34 -14.76
C ASN A 182 1.28 24.43 -13.28
N ASN A 183 1.01 23.37 -12.48
CA ASN A 183 1.20 23.41 -11.03
C ASN A 183 1.74 22.09 -10.47
N GLU A 184 3.03 21.82 -10.71
CA GLU A 184 3.73 20.61 -10.24
C GLU A 184 3.67 20.44 -8.70
N LYS A 185 3.73 21.54 -7.94
CA LYS A 185 3.69 21.51 -6.46
C LYS A 185 2.33 21.03 -5.93
N ALA A 186 1.23 21.62 -6.44
CA ALA A 186 -0.12 21.23 -6.04
C ALA A 186 -0.43 19.77 -6.43
N TYR A 187 0.07 19.32 -7.59
CA TYR A 187 -0.01 17.93 -8.01
C TYR A 187 0.71 16.99 -7.03
N LYS A 188 1.96 17.29 -6.65
CA LYS A 188 2.74 16.50 -5.68
C LYS A 188 2.08 16.44 -4.31
N ASP A 189 1.53 17.55 -3.83
CA ASP A 189 0.90 17.60 -2.50
C ASP A 189 -0.41 16.81 -2.47
N LYS A 190 -1.27 16.93 -3.49
CA LYS A 190 -2.46 16.07 -3.62
C LYS A 190 -2.09 14.60 -3.78
N TYR A 191 -1.08 14.28 -4.59
CA TYR A 191 -0.58 12.91 -4.73
C TYR A 191 -0.16 12.33 -3.38
N ARG A 192 0.63 13.07 -2.58
CA ARG A 192 1.08 12.61 -1.25
C ARG A 192 -0.08 12.29 -0.32
N VAL A 193 -1.13 13.10 -0.36
CA VAL A 193 -2.34 12.94 0.45
C VAL A 193 -3.13 11.70 0.03
N VAL A 194 -3.36 11.51 -1.27
CA VAL A 194 -4.05 10.30 -1.77
C VAL A 194 -3.22 9.06 -1.48
N TYR A 195 -1.90 9.13 -1.72
CA TYR A 195 -0.97 8.03 -1.50
C TYR A 195 -0.87 7.64 -0.02
N SER A 196 -0.83 8.61 0.91
CA SER A 196 -0.78 8.32 2.35
C SER A 196 -2.06 7.66 2.85
N ASN A 197 -3.22 8.10 2.35
CA ASN A 197 -4.51 7.48 2.68
C ASN A 197 -4.62 6.05 2.14
N VAL A 198 -4.19 5.82 0.89
CA VAL A 198 -4.18 4.47 0.28
C VAL A 198 -3.20 3.54 0.98
N ILE A 199 -2.04 4.03 1.44
CA ILE A 199 -1.04 3.21 2.15
C ILE A 199 -1.36 3.01 3.62
N SER A 200 -2.19 3.88 4.20
CA SER A 200 -2.47 3.86 5.63
C SER A 200 -2.86 2.45 6.08
N LYS A 201 -2.03 1.86 6.94
CA LYS A 201 -2.25 0.51 7.50
C LYS A 201 -3.52 0.45 8.34
N ASN A 202 -4.02 1.62 8.75
CA ASN A 202 -5.19 1.77 9.60
C ASN A 202 -6.52 1.66 8.84
N ASN A 203 -6.50 1.56 7.50
CA ASN A 203 -7.71 1.35 6.70
C ASN A 203 -7.44 0.39 5.51
N PRO A 204 -7.28 -0.93 5.76
CA PRO A 204 -7.17 -1.92 4.68
C PRO A 204 -8.46 -1.98 3.84
N ASP A 205 -9.62 -1.68 4.44
CA ASP A 205 -10.91 -1.70 3.76
C ASP A 205 -10.97 -0.70 2.59
N LEU A 206 -10.28 0.43 2.69
CA LEU A 206 -10.20 1.39 1.59
C LEU A 206 -9.50 0.80 0.35
N LYS A 207 -8.46 -0.03 0.55
CA LYS A 207 -7.79 -0.72 -0.57
C LYS A 207 -8.72 -1.73 -1.23
N HIS A 208 -9.46 -2.49 -0.42
CA HIS A 208 -10.44 -3.45 -0.94
C HIS A 208 -11.57 -2.73 -1.69
N LYS A 209 -12.11 -1.63 -1.16
CA LYS A 209 -13.15 -0.82 -1.82
C LYS A 209 -12.68 -0.19 -3.14
N ILE A 210 -11.44 0.30 -3.20
CA ILE A 210 -10.85 0.82 -4.44
C ILE A 210 -10.65 -0.29 -5.48
N THR A 211 -10.22 -1.49 -5.04
CA THR A 211 -9.97 -2.61 -5.96
C THR A 211 -11.26 -3.29 -6.41
N ALA A 212 -12.29 -3.32 -5.55
CA ALA A 212 -13.63 -3.80 -5.86
C ALA A 212 -14.41 -2.83 -6.78
N GLY A 213 -14.03 -1.55 -6.81
CA GLY A 213 -14.66 -0.52 -7.63
C GLY A 213 -15.77 0.28 -6.93
N ASP A 214 -15.96 0.09 -5.63
CA ASP A 214 -16.98 0.80 -4.83
C ASP A 214 -16.67 2.30 -4.70
N VAL A 215 -15.38 2.65 -4.73
CA VAL A 215 -14.92 4.05 -4.70
C VAL A 215 -14.48 4.45 -6.09
N THR A 216 -15.21 5.38 -6.70
CA THR A 216 -14.79 5.92 -7.98
C THR A 216 -13.46 6.67 -7.82
N PRO A 217 -12.53 6.53 -8.79
CA PRO A 217 -11.29 7.29 -8.78
C PRO A 217 -11.53 8.81 -8.61
N GLY A 218 -12.67 9.33 -9.10
CA GLY A 218 -12.93 10.78 -9.13
C GLY A 218 -13.25 11.30 -7.74
N HIS A 219 -14.04 10.51 -7.01
CA HIS A 219 -14.31 10.72 -5.61
C HIS A 219 -13.03 10.60 -4.77
N LEU A 220 -12.15 9.64 -5.07
CA LEU A 220 -10.88 9.45 -4.36
C LEU A 220 -9.96 10.70 -4.43
N VAL A 221 -9.92 11.40 -5.56
CA VAL A 221 -9.05 12.58 -5.73
C VAL A 221 -9.73 13.88 -5.25
N SER A 222 -11.06 13.98 -5.40
CA SER A 222 -11.81 15.17 -5.00
C SER A 222 -12.10 15.23 -3.50
N CYS A 223 -12.25 14.08 -2.83
CA CYS A 223 -12.68 14.05 -1.43
C CYS A 223 -11.64 14.54 -0.45
N ASP A 224 -12.16 14.98 0.70
CA ASP A 224 -11.32 15.44 1.79
C ASP A 224 -10.61 14.28 2.48
N PRO A 225 -9.33 14.45 2.87
CA PRO A 225 -8.55 13.37 3.48
C PRO A 225 -9.16 12.83 4.78
N ARG A 226 -9.96 13.65 5.47
CA ARG A 226 -10.68 13.30 6.69
C ARG A 226 -11.85 12.34 6.43
N GLU A 227 -12.45 12.42 5.24
CA GLU A 227 -13.57 11.57 4.84
C GLU A 227 -13.11 10.20 4.32
N LEU A 228 -11.85 10.04 3.95
CA LEU A 228 -11.27 8.73 3.59
C LEU A 228 -10.70 7.97 4.79
N ALA A 229 -10.63 8.61 5.96
CA ALA A 229 -10.17 8.00 7.19
C ALA A 229 -11.08 6.84 7.63
N PRO A 230 -10.57 5.87 8.42
CA PRO A 230 -11.39 4.78 8.95
C PRO A 230 -12.54 5.32 9.80
N GLU A 231 -13.65 4.60 9.85
CA GLU A 231 -14.89 5.02 10.52
C GLU A 231 -14.67 5.43 11.98
N HIS A 232 -13.84 4.68 12.71
CA HIS A 232 -13.48 5.01 14.09
C HIS A 232 -12.77 6.37 14.22
N LEU A 233 -11.91 6.73 13.27
CA LEU A 233 -11.24 8.03 13.29
C LEU A 233 -12.22 9.15 12.92
N LYS A 234 -13.15 8.90 11.99
CA LYS A 234 -14.23 9.85 11.68
C LYS A 234 -15.07 10.17 12.90
N LYS A 235 -15.50 9.13 13.63
CA LYS A 235 -16.29 9.30 14.85
C LYS A 235 -15.54 10.12 15.90
N LYS A 236 -14.24 9.88 16.07
CA LYS A 236 -13.38 10.68 16.96
C LYS A 236 -13.26 12.13 16.52
N LEU A 237 -13.09 12.38 15.22
CA LEU A 237 -13.03 13.75 14.70
C LEU A 237 -14.35 14.48 14.91
N GLU A 238 -15.48 13.80 14.74
CA GLU A 238 -16.80 14.35 15.00
C GLU A 238 -16.98 14.69 16.49
N GLU A 239 -16.57 13.79 17.39
CA GLU A 239 -16.59 14.02 18.83
C GLU A 239 -15.70 15.22 19.23
N ILE A 240 -14.47 15.28 18.72
CA ILE A 240 -13.56 16.40 18.94
C ILE A 240 -14.19 17.70 18.41
N SER A 241 -14.84 17.67 17.24
CA SER A 241 -15.49 18.86 16.69
C SER A 241 -16.64 19.36 17.58
N LYS A 242 -17.43 18.44 18.14
CA LYS A 242 -18.52 18.77 19.08
C LYS A 242 -17.97 19.32 20.39
N GLN A 243 -16.92 18.70 20.93
CA GLN A 243 -16.24 19.17 22.14
C GLN A 243 -15.61 20.54 21.93
N ASN A 244 -14.96 20.78 20.79
CA ASN A 244 -14.37 22.08 20.47
C ASN A 244 -15.44 23.16 20.32
N LEU A 245 -16.58 22.83 19.70
CA LEU A 245 -17.71 23.75 19.60
C LEU A 245 -18.27 24.07 20.99
N PHE A 246 -18.44 23.06 21.84
CA PHE A 246 -18.90 23.24 23.22
C PHE A 246 -17.93 24.08 24.06
N ASN A 247 -16.64 23.78 24.00
CA ASN A 247 -15.60 24.53 24.74
C ASN A 247 -15.44 25.97 24.25
N ALA A 248 -15.80 26.25 22.99
CA ALA A 248 -15.81 27.60 22.45
C ALA A 248 -17.06 28.41 22.88
N GLN A 249 -18.11 27.77 23.40
CA GLN A 249 -19.25 28.47 23.97
C GLN A 249 -18.86 29.07 25.32
N GLY A 250 -19.13 30.36 25.49
CA GLY A 250 -18.91 31.04 26.76
C GLY A 250 -19.83 30.50 27.86
N ALA A 251 -19.37 30.55 29.11
CA ALA A 251 -20.19 30.17 30.24
C ALA A 251 -21.46 31.04 30.31
N THR A 252 -22.62 30.42 30.26
CA THR A 252 -23.90 31.08 30.53
C THR A 252 -24.05 31.27 32.03
N LEU A 253 -23.99 32.52 32.49
CA LEU A 253 -24.20 32.82 33.90
C LEU A 253 -25.69 32.70 34.24
N GLU A 254 -26.10 31.55 34.77
CA GLU A 254 -27.46 31.37 35.29
C GLU A 254 -27.63 32.21 36.56
N ARG A 255 -28.42 33.28 36.47
CA ARG A 255 -28.83 34.05 37.65
C ARG A 255 -30.17 33.55 38.15
N SER A 256 -30.35 33.49 39.46
CA SER A 256 -31.65 33.21 40.06
C SER A 256 -32.64 34.32 39.69
N VAL A 257 -33.76 33.93 39.09
CA VAL A 257 -34.81 34.85 38.65
C VAL A 257 -35.94 34.84 39.66
N THR A 258 -36.46 36.01 40.00
CA THR A 258 -37.56 36.16 40.96
C THR A 258 -38.70 36.99 40.40
N ASP A 259 -39.94 36.53 40.63
CA ASP A 259 -41.16 37.21 40.16
C ASP A 259 -41.62 38.36 41.07
N ARG A 260 -40.87 38.63 42.15
CA ARG A 260 -41.21 39.68 43.13
C ARG A 260 -40.96 41.09 42.59
N PHE A 261 -40.04 41.22 41.64
CA PHE A 261 -39.71 42.51 41.04
C PHE A 261 -40.25 42.58 39.62
N THR A 262 -40.80 43.74 39.26
CA THR A 262 -41.31 44.01 37.91
C THR A 262 -40.42 45.02 37.21
N CYS A 263 -39.96 44.73 36.00
CA CYS A 263 -39.10 45.66 35.26
C CYS A 263 -39.87 46.90 34.81
N GLY A 264 -39.35 48.10 35.04
CA GLY A 264 -40.00 49.34 34.59
C GLY A 264 -40.08 49.52 33.07
N LYS A 265 -39.20 48.87 32.29
CA LYS A 265 -39.11 49.06 30.83
C LYS A 265 -39.97 48.04 30.05
N CYS A 266 -39.78 46.74 30.30
CA CYS A 266 -40.52 45.67 29.62
C CYS A 266 -41.73 45.15 30.40
N LYS A 267 -41.91 45.56 31.68
CA LYS A 267 -42.97 45.09 32.58
C LYS A 267 -42.99 43.58 32.86
N GLU A 268 -41.95 42.86 32.46
CA GLU A 268 -41.79 41.45 32.81
C GLU A 268 -41.24 41.28 34.23
N LYS A 269 -41.60 40.15 34.85
CA LYS A 269 -41.22 39.80 36.23
C LYS A 269 -39.95 38.95 36.31
N LYS A 270 -39.18 38.84 35.23
CA LYS A 270 -37.93 38.05 35.21
C LYS A 270 -36.74 38.91 35.65
N VAL A 271 -36.55 39.03 36.96
CA VAL A 271 -35.50 39.88 37.56
C VAL A 271 -34.60 39.06 38.47
N SER A 272 -33.29 39.15 38.24
CA SER A 272 -32.25 38.67 39.15
C SER A 272 -31.81 39.78 40.09
N TYR A 273 -31.48 39.45 41.33
CA TYR A 273 -31.00 40.44 42.31
C TYR A 273 -29.83 39.93 43.13
N TYR A 274 -28.99 40.85 43.60
CA TYR A 274 -27.97 40.60 44.62
C TYR A 274 -27.89 41.81 45.56
N GLN A 275 -27.51 41.57 46.80
CA GLN A 275 -27.44 42.61 47.84
C GLN A 275 -25.98 42.89 48.18
N LEU A 276 -25.63 44.18 48.24
CA LEU A 276 -24.31 44.63 48.66
C LEU A 276 -24.46 45.79 49.66
N GLN A 277 -23.66 45.78 50.72
CA GLN A 277 -23.57 46.91 51.64
C GLN A 277 -22.69 47.99 51.01
N THR A 278 -23.32 49.02 50.42
CA THR A 278 -22.60 50.14 49.80
C THR A 278 -22.62 51.42 50.64
N ARG A 279 -23.25 51.38 51.82
CA ARG A 279 -23.42 52.52 52.74
C ARG A 279 -22.94 52.15 54.15
N SER A 280 -22.95 53.11 55.06
CA SER A 280 -22.55 52.92 56.47
C SER A 280 -23.35 51.81 57.14
N ALA A 281 -22.84 51.30 58.27
CA ALA A 281 -23.45 50.18 58.99
C ALA A 281 -24.87 50.48 59.51
N ASP A 282 -25.23 51.75 59.65
CA ASP A 282 -26.52 52.21 60.14
C ASP A 282 -27.63 52.17 59.07
N GLU A 283 -27.28 51.93 57.80
CA GLU A 283 -28.23 51.90 56.68
C GLU A 283 -28.45 50.48 56.13
N PRO A 284 -29.66 50.16 55.65
CA PRO A 284 -29.96 48.84 55.10
C PRO A 284 -29.15 48.54 53.84
N LEU A 285 -29.04 47.24 53.52
CA LEU A 285 -28.33 46.75 52.34
C LEU A 285 -28.92 47.30 51.04
N THR A 286 -28.07 47.69 50.08
CA THR A 286 -28.53 48.11 48.76
C THR A 286 -28.76 46.88 47.88
N THR A 287 -29.96 46.77 47.32
CA THR A 287 -30.32 45.66 46.41
C THR A 287 -30.14 46.10 44.96
N PHE A 288 -29.33 45.36 44.21
CA PHE A 288 -29.12 45.56 42.77
C PHE A 288 -29.97 44.57 42.00
N CYS A 289 -30.87 45.08 41.16
CA CYS A 289 -31.74 44.28 40.30
C CYS A 289 -31.30 44.39 38.83
N THR A 290 -31.30 43.26 38.13
CA THR A 290 -31.06 43.16 36.69
C THR A 290 -32.21 42.40 36.06
N CYS A 291 -32.84 42.97 35.03
CA CYS A 291 -33.83 42.27 34.23
C CYS A 291 -33.12 41.36 33.22
N GLU A 292 -33.39 40.06 33.26
CA GLU A 292 -32.74 39.08 32.36
C GLU A 292 -33.31 39.12 30.93
N VAL A 293 -34.41 39.84 30.70
CA VAL A 293 -35.08 39.91 29.40
C VAL A 293 -34.63 41.11 28.59
N CYS A 294 -34.63 42.30 29.19
CA CYS A 294 -34.24 43.54 28.52
C CYS A 294 -32.87 44.08 28.95
N GLY A 295 -32.20 43.43 29.90
CA GLY A 295 -30.89 43.85 30.43
C GLY A 295 -30.92 45.10 31.30
N ASN A 296 -32.10 45.66 31.62
CA ASN A 296 -32.20 46.88 32.42
C ASN A 296 -31.73 46.63 33.86
N ARG A 297 -30.96 47.57 34.42
CA ARG A 297 -30.39 47.47 35.77
C ARG A 297 -30.82 48.66 36.62
N TRP A 298 -31.22 48.40 37.86
CA TRP A 298 -31.57 49.45 38.83
C TRP A 298 -31.20 49.03 40.25
N LYS A 299 -31.21 49.99 41.17
CA LYS A 299 -30.92 49.78 42.60
C LYS A 299 -32.02 50.38 43.47
N PHE A 300 -32.24 49.81 44.64
CA PHE A 300 -33.04 50.42 45.71
C PHE A 300 -32.38 50.16 47.07
N SER A 301 -32.50 51.15 47.95
CA SER A 301 -31.98 51.21 49.32
C SER A 301 -33.15 51.35 50.28
#